data_AF-A0A2R5EZA4-F1
#
_entry.id   AF-A0A2R5EZA4-F1
#
_cell.length_a   1.000
_cell.length_b   1.000
_cell.length_c   1.000
_cell.angle_alpha   90.00
_cell.angle_beta   90.00
_cell.angle_gamma   90.00
#
_symmetry.space_group_name_H-M   'P 1'
#
loop_
_entity.id
_entity.type
_entity.pdbx_description
1 polymer ?
#
loop_
_entity_poly.entity_id
_entity_poly.type
_entity_poly.pdbx_seq_one_letter_code
_entity_poly.pdbx_strand_id
1 'polypeptide(L)'
;MLETADAALLIGDPAIRASRNCQGMQVLDLGQLWNEWTGLGMTYAVVAARRQAIEAAGEEVYALYRAMLRTREANVANPGHLVEKACAQLGGDESYWRIYFQALRYDFDERLQRGLQLYFRYATELGLLPGEVSLTFLEDQIPQKVNE
;
A
#
# COMPACT_ATOMS: atom_id res chain seq x y z
N MET A 1 -0.69 -4.43 26.81
CA MET A 1 -0.15 -3.22 26.15
C MET A 1 -0.81 -1.97 26.72
N LEU A 2 -2.11 -1.75 26.52
CA LEU A 2 -2.80 -0.59 27.13
C LEU A 2 -3.02 -0.70 28.64
N GLU A 3 -2.87 -1.90 29.22
CA GLU A 3 -2.83 -2.09 30.68
C GLU A 3 -1.62 -1.39 31.35
N THR A 4 -0.56 -1.11 30.58
CA THR A 4 0.71 -0.59 31.11
C THR A 4 1.25 0.61 30.33
N ALA A 5 0.47 1.16 29.39
CA ALA A 5 0.87 2.28 28.54
C ALA A 5 -0.35 3.11 28.15
N ASP A 6 -0.16 4.43 28.01
CA ASP A 6 -1.23 5.37 27.69
C ASP A 6 -1.72 5.30 26.23
N ALA A 7 -0.90 4.74 25.34
CA ALA A 7 -1.20 4.64 23.91
C ALA A 7 -0.56 3.40 23.26
N ALA A 8 -1.06 3.07 22.08
CA ALA A 8 -0.60 1.94 21.27
C ALA A 8 -0.58 2.29 19.79
N LEU A 9 0.48 1.85 19.10
CA LEU A 9 0.56 1.87 17.64
C LEU A 9 0.27 0.47 17.09
N LEU A 10 -0.75 0.38 16.23
CA LEU A 10 -1.18 -0.87 15.60
C LEU A 10 -1.20 -0.72 14.08
N ILE A 11 -0.93 -1.81 13.37
CA ILE A 11 -1.06 -1.92 11.90
C ILE A 11 -1.81 -3.20 11.52
N GLY A 12 -2.33 -3.26 10.29
CA GLY A 12 -2.98 -4.45 9.74
C GLY A 12 -4.23 -4.90 10.50
N ASP A 13 -4.49 -6.21 10.51
CA ASP A 13 -5.69 -6.79 11.11
C ASP A 13 -5.88 -6.44 12.60
N PRO A 14 -4.83 -6.40 13.46
CA PRO A 14 -4.98 -5.91 14.83
C PRO A 14 -5.54 -4.48 14.91
N ALA A 15 -5.10 -3.57 14.03
CA ALA A 15 -5.61 -2.20 14.00
C ALA A 15 -7.07 -2.15 13.56
N ILE A 16 -7.45 -2.94 12.55
CA ILE A 16 -8.83 -3.07 12.07
C ILE A 16 -9.75 -3.61 13.17
N ARG A 17 -9.31 -4.65 13.89
CA ARG A 17 -10.10 -5.22 15.00
C ARG A 17 -10.21 -4.26 16.17
N ALA A 18 -9.12 -3.56 16.50
CA ALA A 18 -9.12 -2.58 17.57
C ALA A 18 -10.03 -1.40 17.25
N SER A 19 -9.99 -0.85 16.03
CA SER A 19 -10.80 0.32 15.66
C SER A 19 -12.32 0.06 15.70
N ARG A 20 -12.76 -1.19 15.48
CA ARG A 20 -14.17 -1.59 15.60
C ARG A 20 -14.65 -1.72 17.05
N ASN A 21 -13.77 -2.10 17.97
CA ASN A 21 -14.11 -2.45 19.35
C ASN A 21 -13.63 -1.41 20.37
N CYS A 22 -13.05 -0.31 19.91
CA CYS A 22 -12.49 0.74 20.74
C CYS A 22 -13.59 1.65 21.30
N GLN A 23 -14.16 1.26 22.44
CA GLN A 23 -15.03 2.14 23.23
C GLN A 23 -14.20 2.92 24.24
N GLY A 24 -14.42 4.24 24.31
CA GLY A 24 -13.81 5.10 25.33
C GLY A 24 -12.34 5.48 25.09
N MET A 25 -11.75 5.16 23.93
CA MET A 25 -10.42 5.64 23.55
C MET A 25 -10.45 6.39 22.23
N GLN A 26 -9.47 7.29 22.04
CA GLN A 26 -9.28 8.01 20.79
C GLN A 26 -8.54 7.13 19.79
N VAL A 27 -9.07 7.02 18.57
CA VAL A 27 -8.43 6.33 17.45
C VAL A 27 -7.84 7.40 16.52
N LEU A 28 -6.52 7.34 16.31
CA LEU A 28 -5.81 8.23 15.39
C LEU A 28 -5.44 7.45 14.12
N ASP A 29 -5.98 7.88 12.98
CA ASP A 29 -5.59 7.34 11.67
C ASP A 29 -4.34 8.09 11.17
N LEU A 30 -3.22 7.39 11.08
CA LEU A 30 -1.95 8.00 10.64
C LEU A 30 -1.97 8.44 9.17
N GLY A 31 -2.76 7.79 8.32
CA GLY A 31 -2.92 8.18 6.93
C GLY A 31 -3.73 9.48 6.82
N GLN A 32 -4.76 9.63 7.65
CA GLN A 32 -5.52 10.86 7.79
C GLN A 32 -4.63 12.00 8.31
N LEU A 33 -3.91 11.79 9.41
CA LEU A 33 -3.02 12.81 9.99
C LEU A 33 -1.93 13.26 9.00
N TRP A 34 -1.35 12.32 8.26
CA TRP A 34 -0.40 12.62 7.20
C TRP A 34 -1.03 13.49 6.11
N ASN A 35 -2.25 13.16 5.69
CA ASN A 35 -2.96 13.91 4.68
C ASN A 35 -3.33 15.33 5.14
N GLU A 36 -3.80 15.48 6.38
CA GLU A 36 -4.11 16.78 6.98
C GLU A 36 -2.87 17.67 7.05
N TRP A 37 -1.71 17.11 7.38
CA TRP A 37 -0.48 17.87 7.53
C TRP A 37 0.20 18.22 6.19
N THR A 38 0.14 17.31 5.21
CA THR A 38 0.94 17.43 3.97
C THR A 38 0.09 17.69 2.72
N GLY A 39 -1.21 17.44 2.78
CA GLY A 39 -2.10 17.40 1.62
C GLY A 39 -1.90 16.18 0.71
N LEU A 40 -0.99 15.26 1.04
CA LEU A 40 -0.61 14.10 0.22
C LEU A 40 -1.13 12.78 0.81
N GLY A 41 -1.19 11.73 -0.03
CA GLY A 41 -1.51 10.38 0.43
C GLY A 41 -0.28 9.71 1.05
N MET A 42 -0.51 8.80 2.01
CA MET A 42 0.55 7.97 2.59
C MET A 42 0.75 6.70 1.76
N THR A 43 2.01 6.37 1.44
CA THR A 43 2.36 5.10 0.78
C THR A 43 2.94 4.14 1.82
N TYR A 44 2.22 3.07 2.15
CA TYR A 44 2.65 2.10 3.17
C TYR A 44 3.53 0.97 2.63
N ALA A 45 3.33 0.58 1.37
CA ALA A 45 4.05 -0.52 0.75
C ALA A 45 4.15 -0.34 -0.76
N VAL A 46 5.24 -0.87 -1.33
CA VAL A 46 5.46 -1.00 -2.77
C VAL A 46 5.86 -2.44 -3.08
N VAL A 47 5.56 -2.90 -4.28
CA VAL A 47 6.15 -4.13 -4.83
C VAL A 47 7.43 -3.73 -5.55
N ALA A 48 8.57 -4.26 -5.12
CA ALA A 48 9.87 -3.95 -5.70
C ALA A 48 10.63 -5.24 -6.06
N ALA A 49 11.35 -5.19 -7.17
CA ALA A 49 12.26 -6.25 -7.60
C ALA A 49 13.72 -5.80 -7.44
N ARG A 50 14.60 -6.73 -7.08
CA ARG A 50 16.04 -6.48 -7.07
C ARG A 50 16.55 -6.35 -8.49
N ARG A 51 17.44 -5.39 -8.77
CA ARG A 51 18.02 -5.19 -10.11
C ARG A 51 18.65 -6.46 -10.67
N GLN A 52 19.40 -7.19 -9.85
CA GLN A 52 20.01 -8.47 -10.21
C GLN A 52 18.99 -9.53 -10.65
N ALA A 53 17.78 -9.51 -10.09
CA ALA A 53 16.73 -10.46 -10.50
C ALA A 53 16.15 -10.10 -11.89
N ILE A 54 16.05 -8.80 -12.19
CA ILE A 54 15.63 -8.31 -13.51
C ILE A 54 16.71 -8.63 -14.56
N GLU A 55 17.98 -8.46 -14.22
CA GLU A 55 19.12 -8.78 -15.09
C GLU A 55 19.20 -10.29 -15.38
N ALA A 56 18.94 -11.14 -14.39
CA ALA A 56 19.04 -12.58 -14.52
C ALA A 56 17.81 -13.25 -15.15
N ALA A 57 16.61 -12.71 -14.91
CA ALA A 57 15.32 -13.33 -15.26
C ALA A 57 14.26 -12.27 -15.60
N GLY A 58 14.61 -11.34 -16.49
CA GLY A 58 13.75 -10.20 -16.82
C GLY A 58 12.39 -10.62 -17.32
N GLU A 59 12.33 -11.54 -18.29
CA GLU A 59 11.08 -11.99 -18.90
C GLU A 59 10.09 -12.57 -17.87
N GLU A 60 10.59 -13.38 -16.93
CA GLU A 60 9.79 -13.95 -15.84
C GLU A 60 9.31 -12.89 -14.86
N VAL A 61 10.15 -11.92 -14.51
CA VAL A 61 9.76 -10.79 -13.66
C VAL A 61 8.68 -9.95 -14.35
N TYR A 62 8.80 -9.67 -15.65
CA TYR A 62 7.79 -8.96 -16.43
C TYR A 62 6.49 -9.77 -16.57
N ALA A 63 6.58 -11.10 -16.72
CA ALA A 63 5.41 -11.97 -16.74
C ALA A 63 4.67 -11.94 -15.40
N LEU A 64 5.40 -12.00 -14.27
CA LEU A 64 4.83 -11.89 -12.93
C LEU A 64 4.18 -10.52 -12.71
N TYR A 65 4.87 -9.44 -13.09
CA TYR A 65 4.34 -8.07 -13.00
C TYR A 65 3.01 -7.92 -13.75
N ARG A 66 2.94 -8.38 -15.01
CA ARG A 66 1.70 -8.37 -15.80
C ARG A 66 0.61 -9.27 -15.22
N ALA A 67 0.97 -10.39 -14.60
CA ALA A 67 -0.01 -11.23 -13.89
C ALA A 67 -0.59 -10.49 -12.68
N MET A 68 0.25 -9.82 -11.87
CA MET A 68 -0.18 -9.03 -10.72
C MET A 68 -1.11 -7.88 -11.11
N LEU A 69 -0.80 -7.15 -12.19
CA LEU A 69 -1.67 -6.08 -12.71
C LEU A 69 -3.05 -6.61 -13.09
N ARG A 70 -3.12 -7.70 -13.86
CA ARG A 70 -4.40 -8.32 -14.26
C ARG A 70 -5.21 -8.79 -13.05
N THR A 71 -4.56 -9.42 -12.07
CA THR A 71 -5.24 -9.85 -10.83
C THR A 71 -5.76 -8.66 -10.03
N ARG A 72 -4.98 -7.59 -9.93
CA ARG A 72 -5.39 -6.35 -9.28
C ARG A 72 -6.63 -5.75 -9.95
N GLU A 73 -6.61 -5.59 -11.27
CA GLU A 73 -7.73 -5.04 -12.03
C GLU A 73 -9.01 -5.86 -11.83
N ALA A 74 -8.90 -7.19 -11.93
CA ALA A 74 -10.03 -8.09 -11.69
C ALA A 74 -10.60 -7.96 -10.26
N ASN A 75 -9.72 -7.87 -9.26
CA ASN A 75 -10.12 -7.77 -7.86
C ASN A 75 -10.75 -6.41 -7.50
N VAL A 76 -10.27 -5.33 -8.13
CA VAL A 76 -10.88 -3.99 -7.97
C VAL A 76 -12.24 -3.94 -8.65
N ALA A 77 -12.38 -4.54 -9.83
CA ALA A 77 -13.66 -4.59 -10.55
C ALA A 77 -14.70 -5.46 -9.84
N ASN A 78 -14.27 -6.56 -9.20
CA ASN A 78 -15.15 -7.47 -8.47
C ASN A 78 -14.58 -7.91 -7.11
N PRO A 79 -14.72 -7.07 -6.06
CA PRO A 79 -14.16 -7.35 -4.74
C PRO A 79 -14.95 -8.39 -3.93
N GLY A 80 -16.07 -8.92 -4.45
CA GLY A 80 -17.00 -9.78 -3.68
C GLY A 80 -16.31 -10.96 -3.01
N HIS A 81 -15.48 -11.70 -3.77
CA HIS A 81 -14.73 -12.84 -3.24
C HIS A 81 -13.72 -12.45 -2.14
N LEU A 82 -13.10 -11.26 -2.23
CA LEU A 82 -12.20 -10.75 -1.18
C LEU A 82 -12.98 -10.41 0.08
N VAL A 83 -14.15 -9.79 -0.08
CA VAL A 83 -15.05 -9.43 1.03
C VAL A 83 -15.54 -10.68 1.74
N GLU A 84 -16.04 -11.68 1.02
CA GLU A 84 -16.48 -12.97 1.59
C GLU A 84 -15.36 -13.63 2.40
N LYS A 85 -14.15 -13.68 1.83
CA LYS A 85 -12.98 -14.25 2.50
C LYS A 85 -12.59 -13.44 3.75
N ALA A 86 -12.63 -12.12 3.69
CA ALA A 86 -12.32 -11.25 4.83
C ALA A 86 -13.36 -11.42 5.95
N CYS A 87 -14.65 -11.47 5.63
CA CYS A 87 -15.71 -11.78 6.60
C CYS A 87 -15.45 -13.13 7.28
N ALA A 88 -15.13 -14.18 6.51
CA ALA A 88 -14.91 -15.52 7.03
C ALA A 88 -13.67 -15.63 7.94
N GLN A 89 -12.60 -14.92 7.63
CA GLN A 89 -11.31 -15.05 8.34
C GLN A 89 -11.11 -14.00 9.44
N LEU A 90 -11.64 -12.80 9.26
CA LEU A 90 -11.38 -11.63 10.10
C LEU A 90 -12.64 -11.08 10.79
N GLY A 91 -13.82 -11.59 10.44
CA GLY A 91 -15.11 -11.11 10.95
C GLY A 91 -15.47 -9.71 10.47
N GLY A 92 -16.54 -9.15 11.05
CA GLY A 92 -17.14 -7.89 10.59
C GLY A 92 -18.14 -8.10 9.46
N ASP A 93 -18.80 -7.02 9.07
CA ASP A 93 -19.82 -7.04 8.03
C ASP A 93 -19.28 -6.78 6.63
N GLU A 94 -20.05 -7.19 5.64
CA GLU A 94 -19.75 -7.03 4.22
C GLU A 94 -19.55 -5.55 3.84
N SER A 95 -20.37 -4.65 4.38
CA SER A 95 -20.32 -3.21 4.08
C SER A 95 -18.99 -2.58 4.49
N TYR A 96 -18.46 -2.94 5.65
CA TYR A 96 -17.17 -2.47 6.13
C TYR A 96 -16.07 -2.86 5.15
N TRP A 97 -16.02 -4.14 4.76
CA TRP A 97 -14.94 -4.64 3.91
C TRP A 97 -15.01 -4.07 2.50
N ARG A 98 -16.22 -3.81 1.98
CA ARG A 98 -16.39 -3.09 0.72
C ARG A 98 -15.81 -1.67 0.80
N ILE A 99 -16.12 -0.92 1.85
CA ILE A 99 -15.58 0.43 2.07
C ILE A 99 -14.06 0.37 2.23
N TYR A 100 -13.55 -0.58 3.03
CA TYR A 100 -12.12 -0.77 3.28
C TYR A 100 -11.35 -1.01 1.97
N PHE A 101 -11.78 -1.98 1.15
CA PHE A 101 -11.09 -2.28 -0.12
C PHE A 101 -11.24 -1.17 -1.16
N GLN A 102 -12.33 -0.38 -1.13
CA GLN A 102 -12.51 0.79 -2.00
C GLN A 102 -11.65 2.00 -1.58
N ALA A 103 -11.36 2.14 -0.28
CA ALA A 103 -10.53 3.20 0.24
C ALA A 103 -9.04 2.99 -0.10
N LEU A 104 -8.60 1.74 -0.24
CA LEU A 104 -7.24 1.42 -0.64
C LEU A 104 -6.95 1.92 -2.06
N ARG A 105 -5.83 2.62 -2.21
CA ARG A 105 -5.30 3.09 -3.50
C ARG A 105 -4.12 2.22 -3.88
N TYR A 106 -4.23 1.58 -5.03
CA TYR A 106 -3.23 0.63 -5.52
C TYR A 106 -2.54 1.12 -6.80
N ASP A 107 -3.00 2.24 -7.39
CA ASP A 107 -2.32 2.87 -8.52
C ASP A 107 -1.24 3.79 -7.94
N PHE A 108 0.03 3.45 -8.15
CA PHE A 108 1.17 4.23 -7.64
C PHE A 108 1.44 5.45 -8.54
N ASP A 109 0.45 6.33 -8.62
CA ASP A 109 0.44 7.52 -9.45
C ASP A 109 1.42 8.61 -8.95
N GLU A 110 1.55 9.70 -9.70
CA GLU A 110 2.42 10.82 -9.34
C GLU A 110 2.11 11.40 -7.95
N ARG A 111 0.84 11.38 -7.52
CA ARG A 111 0.43 11.94 -6.23
C ARG A 111 0.92 11.06 -5.08
N LEU A 112 0.81 9.74 -5.20
CA LEU A 112 1.38 8.80 -4.23
C LEU A 112 2.92 8.80 -4.26
N GLN A 113 3.52 8.93 -5.44
CA GLN A 113 4.98 9.07 -5.58
C GLN A 113 5.49 10.32 -4.86
N ARG A 114 4.82 11.47 -5.00
CA ARG A 114 5.16 12.70 -4.26
C ARG A 114 5.01 12.52 -2.75
N GLY A 115 3.96 11.82 -2.31
CA GLY A 115 3.77 11.48 -0.89
C GLY A 115 4.92 10.64 -0.35
N LEU A 116 5.37 9.63 -1.09
CA LEU A 116 6.50 8.79 -0.69
C LEU A 116 7.84 9.55 -0.72
N GLN A 117 8.06 10.40 -1.73
CA GLN A 117 9.25 11.25 -1.79
C GLN A 117 9.32 12.22 -0.60
N LEU A 118 8.18 12.79 -0.21
CA LEU A 118 8.09 13.64 0.98
C LEU A 118 8.42 12.86 2.25
N TYR A 119 7.89 11.66 2.39
CA TYR A 119 8.21 10.77 3.51
C TYR A 119 9.71 10.49 3.59
N PHE A 120 10.35 10.14 2.47
CA PHE A 120 11.80 9.90 2.46
C PHE A 120 12.60 11.14 2.83
N ARG A 121 12.20 12.32 2.36
CA ARG A 121 12.86 13.58 2.75
C ARG A 121 12.83 13.76 4.26
N TYR A 122 11.67 13.63 4.90
CA TYR A 122 11.56 13.75 6.36
C TYR A 122 12.32 12.66 7.10
N ALA A 123 12.29 11.41 6.62
CA ALA A 123 13.06 10.33 7.22
C ALA A 123 14.57 10.60 7.14
N THR A 124 15.08 11.18 6.06
CA THR A 124 16.47 11.62 5.93
C THR A 124 16.79 12.79 6.86
N GLU A 125 15.92 13.81 6.93
CA GLU A 125 16.08 14.95 7.87
C GLU A 125 16.11 14.51 9.35
N LEU A 126 15.37 13.45 9.68
CA LEU A 126 15.36 12.83 11.01
C LEU A 126 16.52 11.84 11.25
N GLY A 127 17.38 11.60 10.25
CA GLY A 127 18.49 10.66 10.34
C GLY A 127 18.09 9.17 10.36
N LEU A 128 16.87 8.85 9.94
CA LEU A 128 16.36 7.47 9.84
C LEU A 128 16.81 6.78 8.55
N LEU A 129 17.24 7.56 7.56
CA LEU A 129 17.79 7.07 6.30
C LEU A 129 19.21 7.60 6.09
N PRO A 130 20.10 6.79 5.48
CA PRO A 130 21.51 7.16 5.31
C PRO A 130 21.74 8.26 4.26
N GLY A 131 20.72 8.63 3.47
CA GLY A 131 20.83 9.63 2.42
C GLY A 131 19.55 9.77 1.62
N GLU A 132 19.63 10.49 0.51
CA GLU A 132 18.51 10.68 -0.42
C GLU A 132 18.11 9.37 -1.11
N VAL A 133 16.81 9.20 -1.33
CA VAL A 133 16.24 8.03 -2.00
C VAL A 133 15.69 8.44 -3.36
N SER A 134 16.21 7.81 -4.42
CA SER A 134 15.69 7.96 -5.78
C SER A 134 14.77 6.79 -6.12
N LEU A 135 13.56 7.10 -6.61
CA LEU A 135 12.62 6.10 -7.10
C LEU A 135 13.02 5.68 -8.53
N THR A 136 13.13 4.37 -8.77
CA THR A 136 13.32 3.80 -10.11
C THR A 136 12.14 2.88 -10.41
N PHE A 137 11.61 2.95 -11.61
CA PHE A 137 10.44 2.18 -12.03
C PHE A 137 10.83 1.13 -13.06
N LEU A 138 10.12 0.01 -13.05
CA LEU A 138 10.24 -1.01 -14.08
C LEU A 138 9.46 -0.52 -15.31
N GLU A 139 10.16 -0.19 -16.40
CA GLU A 139 9.52 0.17 -17.67
C GLU A 139 9.12 -1.11 -18.42
N ASP A 140 7.88 -1.18 -18.87
CA ASP A 140 7.38 -2.31 -19.64
C ASP A 140 8.01 -2.27 -21.04
N GLN A 141 8.83 -3.26 -21.38
CA GLN A 141 9.36 -3.38 -22.73
C GLN A 141 8.25 -3.89 -23.65
N ILE A 142 7.39 -2.98 -24.12
CA ILE A 142 6.52 -3.27 -25.26
C ILE A 142 7.47 -3.37 -26.46
N PRO A 143 7.62 -4.53 -27.12
CA PRO A 143 8.40 -4.57 -28.35
C PRO A 143 7.77 -3.59 -29.33
N GLN A 144 8.49 -2.52 -29.68
CA GLN A 144 8.14 -1.70 -30.83
C GLN A 144 8.05 -2.66 -32.01
N LYS A 145 6.83 -2.87 -32.53
CA LYS A 145 6.69 -3.46 -33.85
C LYS A 145 7.44 -2.53 -34.81
N VAL A 146 8.64 -2.94 -35.19
CA VAL A 146 9.32 -2.41 -36.36
C VAL A 146 8.41 -2.82 -37.51
N ASN A 147 7.63 -1.87 -38.03
CA ASN A 147 6.95 -2.06 -39.30
C ASN A 147 8.05 -2.13 -40.36
N GLU A 148 8.28 -3.32 -40.92
CA GLU A 148 8.93 -3.49 -42.22
C GLU A 148 8.03 -2.98 -43.36
#